data_AF-A0A349A4Q7-F1
#
_entry.id   AF-A0A349A4Q7-F1
#
_cell.length_a   1.000
_cell.length_b   1.000
_cell.length_c   1.000
_cell.angle_alpha   90.00
_cell.angle_beta   90.00
_cell.angle_gamma   90.00
#
_symmetry.space_group_name_H-M   'P 1'
#
loop_
_entity.id
_entity.type
_entity.pdbx_description
1 polymer ?
#
loop_
_entity_poly.entity_id
_entity_poly.type
_entity_poly.pdbx_seq_one_letter_code
_entity_poly.pdbx_strand_id
1 'polypeptide(L)'
;MKTSLKLIELVRDKGEDIAGNWARDVRKNAKTPFYHDLPDEKILPQAIHFYEHLLKIVNLDDPFAGARDYFPGYAERLYRDGVPLNEAVYALVLMRRHIWLYAEFQVTFITAIERNQAVESLLRTTLIFDYIMYFVTETYETLLKRQAAPKRTTRKKGDYVIPWSSWASLWGEGRDKKEEAFHNLNDPAR
;
A
#
# COMPACT_ATOMS: atom_id res chain seq x y z
N MET A 1 -0.67 25.36 -22.20
CA MET A 1 -1.11 26.31 -21.15
C MET A 1 -1.36 25.47 -19.89
N LYS A 2 -0.63 25.68 -18.79
CA LYS A 2 -0.97 25.01 -17.52
C LYS A 2 -2.29 25.62 -17.05
N THR A 3 -3.37 24.84 -17.12
CA THR A 3 -4.68 25.26 -16.63
C THR A 3 -4.57 25.60 -15.14
N SER A 4 -5.05 26.78 -14.72
CA SER A 4 -5.17 27.13 -13.29
C SER A 4 -6.20 26.18 -12.67
N LEU A 5 -5.76 25.43 -11.66
CA LEU A 5 -6.56 24.42 -10.98
C LEU A 5 -6.86 24.92 -9.56
N LYS A 6 -8.06 25.46 -9.37
CA LYS A 6 -8.39 26.23 -8.18
C LYS A 6 -8.31 25.46 -6.86
N LEU A 7 -8.71 24.19 -6.81
CA LEU A 7 -8.53 23.38 -5.60
C LEU A 7 -7.06 23.03 -5.34
N ILE A 8 -6.23 22.95 -6.38
CA ILE A 8 -4.80 22.69 -6.23
C ILE A 8 -4.06 23.91 -5.71
N GLU A 9 -4.46 25.12 -6.15
CA GLU A 9 -3.99 26.38 -5.57
C GLU A 9 -4.37 26.46 -4.08
N LEU A 10 -5.62 26.11 -3.74
CA LEU A 10 -6.06 26.08 -2.35
C LEU A 10 -5.24 25.11 -1.49
N VAL A 11 -4.97 23.89 -1.97
CA VAL A 11 -4.14 22.91 -1.24
C VAL A 11 -2.70 23.41 -1.07
N ARG A 12 -2.16 24.12 -2.06
CA ARG A 12 -0.83 24.72 -1.96
C ARG A 12 -0.77 25.79 -0.87
N ASP A 13 -1.80 26.64 -0.79
CA ASP A 13 -1.79 27.80 0.09
C ASP A 13 -2.27 27.47 1.51
N LYS A 14 -3.12 26.45 1.65
CA LYS A 14 -3.83 26.09 2.90
C LYS A 14 -3.63 24.63 3.31
N GLY A 15 -2.62 23.96 2.77
CA GLY A 15 -2.36 22.54 3.01
C GLY A 15 -2.23 22.17 4.49
N GLU A 16 -1.57 23.01 5.29
CA GLU A 16 -1.43 22.79 6.74
C GLU A 16 -2.77 22.89 7.49
N ASP A 17 -3.60 23.88 7.17
CA ASP A 17 -4.94 24.04 7.76
C ASP A 17 -5.85 22.85 7.40
N ILE A 18 -5.80 22.43 6.13
CA ILE A 18 -6.54 21.27 5.63
C ILE A 18 -6.05 19.99 6.34
N ALA A 19 -4.74 19.81 6.51
CA ALA A 19 -4.15 18.69 7.23
C ALA A 19 -4.56 18.68 8.70
N GLY A 20 -4.61 19.85 9.35
CA GLY A 20 -5.11 19.99 10.72
C GLY A 20 -6.58 19.60 10.86
N ASN A 21 -7.44 19.99 9.90
CA ASN A 21 -8.84 19.58 9.87
C ASN A 21 -8.97 18.06 9.73
N TRP A 22 -8.22 17.48 8.80
CA TRP A 22 -8.17 16.03 8.60
C TRP A 22 -7.70 15.29 9.86
N ALA A 23 -6.62 15.76 10.50
CA ALA A 23 -6.05 15.13 11.69
C ALA A 23 -7.04 15.08 12.86
N ARG A 24 -7.86 16.13 13.03
CA ARG A 24 -8.92 16.14 14.06
C ARG A 24 -10.07 15.19 13.74
N ASP A 25 -10.39 15.00 12.45
CA ASP A 25 -11.48 14.13 12.01
C ASP A 25 -11.10 12.64 12.13
N VAL A 26 -9.94 12.23 11.61
CA VAL A 26 -9.50 10.82 11.70
C VAL A 26 -9.39 10.29 13.12
N ARG A 27 -9.10 11.17 14.09
CA ARG A 27 -9.05 10.81 15.52
C ARG A 27 -10.39 10.57 16.19
N LYS A 28 -11.48 11.01 15.57
CA LYS A 28 -12.83 10.90 16.14
C LYS A 28 -13.75 10.07 15.26
N ASN A 29 -13.32 9.75 14.05
CA ASN A 29 -14.13 9.02 13.10
C ASN A 29 -14.21 7.54 13.49
N ALA A 30 -15.43 7.02 13.62
CA ALA A 30 -15.70 5.64 14.01
C ALA A 30 -15.14 4.59 13.03
N LYS A 31 -14.76 5.00 11.80
CA LYS A 31 -14.17 4.12 10.79
C LYS A 31 -12.64 4.13 10.79
N THR A 32 -12.01 4.92 11.66
CA THR A 32 -10.55 5.00 11.80
C THR A 32 -10.09 4.88 13.27
N PRO A 33 -10.53 3.85 14.03
CA PRO A 33 -10.15 3.68 15.43
C PRO A 33 -8.64 3.59 15.68
N PHE A 34 -7.85 3.03 14.76
CA PHE A 34 -6.38 2.99 14.86
C PHE A 34 -5.77 4.39 15.01
N TYR A 35 -6.37 5.39 14.37
CA TYR A 35 -5.86 6.77 14.40
C TYR A 35 -6.14 7.51 15.70
N HIS A 36 -7.04 6.99 16.56
CA HIS A 36 -7.47 7.70 17.78
C HIS A 36 -6.32 7.89 18.77
N ASP A 37 -5.44 6.89 18.87
CA ASP A 37 -4.31 6.86 19.82
C ASP A 37 -2.97 7.26 19.19
N LEU A 38 -2.95 7.67 17.91
CA LEU A 38 -1.71 8.06 17.25
C LEU A 38 -1.23 9.46 17.71
N PRO A 39 0.07 9.61 18.00
CA PRO A 39 0.65 10.88 18.46
C PRO A 39 0.53 11.99 17.41
N ASP A 40 0.37 13.23 17.87
CA ASP A 40 0.29 14.43 17.02
C ASP A 40 1.50 14.59 16.11
N GLU A 41 2.68 14.22 16.62
CA GLU A 41 3.94 14.24 15.89
C GLU A 41 3.98 13.27 14.71
N LYS A 42 2.99 12.37 14.58
CA LYS A 42 2.85 11.45 13.45
C LYS A 42 1.69 11.80 12.53
N ILE A 43 0.51 12.10 13.08
CA ILE A 43 -0.70 12.30 12.26
C ILE A 43 -0.57 13.54 11.39
N LEU A 44 -0.26 14.70 11.96
CA LEU A 44 -0.26 15.94 11.18
C LEU A 44 0.81 15.92 10.07
N PRO A 45 2.08 15.52 10.35
CA PRO A 45 3.10 15.41 9.30
C PRO A 45 2.73 14.41 8.19
N GLN A 46 2.02 13.31 8.51
CA GLN A 46 1.54 12.36 7.51
C GLN A 46 0.67 13.05 6.45
N ALA A 47 -0.29 13.88 6.86
CA ALA A 47 -1.16 14.59 5.93
C ALA A 47 -0.46 15.70 5.17
N ILE A 48 0.42 16.46 5.84
CA ILE A 48 1.22 17.51 5.18
C ILE A 48 2.06 16.90 4.07
N HIS A 49 2.85 15.85 4.37
CA HIS A 49 3.66 15.18 3.36
C HIS A 49 2.84 14.53 2.26
N PHE A 50 1.64 14.02 2.58
CA PHE A 50 0.72 13.52 1.57
C PHE A 50 0.32 14.63 0.58
N TYR A 51 -0.12 15.80 1.08
CA TYR A 51 -0.55 16.91 0.23
C TYR A 51 0.61 17.49 -0.59
N GLU A 52 1.82 17.56 -0.04
CA GLU A 52 3.02 17.95 -0.80
C GLU A 52 3.26 17.04 -2.01
N HIS A 53 3.08 15.72 -1.86
CA HIS A 53 3.25 14.76 -2.97
C HIS A 53 2.07 14.81 -3.95
N LEU A 54 0.85 15.03 -3.47
CA LEU A 54 -0.31 15.28 -4.33
C LEU A 54 -0.06 16.48 -5.26
N LEU A 55 0.46 17.59 -4.73
CA LEU A 55 0.78 18.79 -5.51
C LEU A 55 1.88 18.55 -6.57
N LYS A 56 2.78 17.59 -6.34
CA LYS A 56 3.78 17.19 -7.35
C LYS A 56 3.11 16.40 -8.48
N ILE A 57 2.32 15.39 -8.13
CA ILE A 57 1.70 14.45 -9.09
C ILE A 57 0.66 15.14 -9.97
N VAL A 58 -0.11 16.07 -9.41
CA VAL A 58 -1.13 16.79 -10.18
C VAL A 58 -0.56 17.64 -11.31
N ASN A 59 0.74 17.90 -11.34
CA ASN A 59 1.40 18.64 -12.41
C ASN A 59 2.08 17.74 -13.44
N LEU A 60 2.06 16.42 -13.27
CA LEU A 60 2.65 15.47 -14.20
C LEU A 60 1.74 15.20 -15.39
N ASP A 61 2.36 14.89 -16.53
CA ASP A 61 1.68 14.43 -17.74
C ASP A 61 1.14 13.00 -17.56
N ASP A 62 1.84 12.18 -16.75
CA ASP A 62 1.42 10.85 -16.33
C ASP A 62 1.24 10.79 -14.79
N PRO A 63 0.04 11.13 -14.28
CA PRO A 63 -0.25 11.04 -12.85
C PRO A 63 -0.26 9.61 -12.32
N PHE A 64 -0.50 8.61 -13.16
CA PHE A 64 -0.51 7.21 -12.75
C PHE A 64 0.91 6.75 -12.41
N ALA A 65 1.88 7.02 -13.29
CA ALA A 65 3.29 6.76 -13.00
C ALA A 65 3.77 7.53 -11.77
N GLY A 66 3.40 8.81 -11.64
CA GLY A 66 3.74 9.59 -10.45
C GLY A 66 3.18 9.01 -9.15
N ALA A 67 1.96 8.48 -9.18
CA ALA A 67 1.37 7.81 -8.03
C ALA A 67 2.08 6.49 -7.70
N ARG A 68 2.42 5.70 -8.73
CA ARG A 68 3.17 4.43 -8.62
C ARG A 68 4.51 4.61 -7.93
N ASP A 69 5.20 5.72 -8.20
CA ASP A 69 6.57 5.91 -7.70
C ASP A 69 6.62 6.24 -6.20
N TYR A 70 5.54 6.80 -5.62
CA TYR A 70 5.52 7.25 -4.23
C TYR A 70 4.61 6.42 -3.31
N PHE A 71 3.40 6.11 -3.76
CA PHE A 71 2.35 5.61 -2.86
C PHE A 71 2.50 4.16 -2.39
N PRO A 72 3.20 3.25 -3.10
CA PRO A 72 3.61 1.98 -2.52
C PRO A 72 4.47 2.17 -1.27
N GLY A 73 5.48 3.05 -1.33
CA GLY A 73 6.31 3.36 -0.15
C GLY A 73 5.52 4.02 0.98
N TYR A 74 4.51 4.84 0.67
CA TYR A 74 3.57 5.35 1.67
C TYR A 74 2.76 4.22 2.32
N ALA A 75 2.22 3.29 1.54
CA ALA A 75 1.46 2.15 2.02
C ALA A 75 2.31 1.19 2.87
N GLU A 76 3.56 0.94 2.49
CA GLU A 76 4.51 0.14 3.27
C GLU A 76 4.75 0.75 4.66
N ARG A 77 4.86 2.08 4.76
CA ARG A 77 5.00 2.77 6.06
C ARG A 77 3.75 2.57 6.92
N LEU A 78 2.56 2.77 6.36
CA LEU A 78 1.31 2.55 7.11
C LEU A 78 1.18 1.11 7.60
N TYR A 79 1.49 0.14 6.72
CA TYR A 79 1.44 -1.28 7.06
C TYR A 79 2.44 -1.62 8.17
N ARG A 80 3.69 -1.14 8.07
CA ARG A 80 4.72 -1.34 9.10
C ARG A 80 4.32 -0.72 10.44
N ASP A 81 3.65 0.42 10.41
CA ASP A 81 3.18 1.11 11.61
C ASP A 81 1.92 0.43 12.20
N GLY A 82 1.35 -0.56 11.51
CA GLY A 82 0.24 -1.39 11.98
C GLY A 82 -1.15 -0.88 11.59
N VAL A 83 -1.24 0.15 10.75
CA VAL A 83 -2.52 0.73 10.31
C VAL A 83 -3.30 -0.32 9.50
N PRO A 84 -4.54 -0.69 9.88
CA PRO A 84 -5.36 -1.61 9.11
C PRO A 84 -5.71 -1.06 7.72
N LEU A 85 -5.78 -1.93 6.71
CA LEU A 85 -6.05 -1.52 5.32
C LEU A 85 -7.34 -0.71 5.17
N ASN A 86 -8.44 -1.17 5.78
CA ASN A 86 -9.72 -0.48 5.72
C ASN A 86 -9.64 0.94 6.27
N GLU A 87 -8.87 1.14 7.35
CA GLU A 87 -8.67 2.45 7.95
C GLU A 87 -7.71 3.33 7.15
N ALA A 88 -6.66 2.75 6.57
CA ALA A 88 -5.76 3.45 5.65
C ALA A 88 -6.53 4.00 4.44
N VAL A 89 -7.39 3.18 3.83
CA VAL A 89 -8.24 3.60 2.70
C VAL A 89 -9.24 4.66 3.14
N TYR A 90 -9.90 4.48 4.28
CA TYR A 90 -10.87 5.48 4.76
C TYR A 90 -10.21 6.81 5.13
N ALA A 91 -9.00 6.78 5.69
CA ALA A 91 -8.21 7.98 5.96
C ALA A 91 -7.90 8.77 4.69
N LEU A 92 -7.62 8.10 3.56
CA LEU A 92 -7.43 8.74 2.24
C LEU A 92 -8.73 9.36 1.71
N VAL A 93 -9.88 8.69 1.92
CA VAL A 93 -11.20 9.26 1.59
C VAL A 93 -11.42 10.56 2.36
N LEU A 94 -11.08 10.58 3.65
CA LEU A 94 -11.16 11.79 4.48
C LEU A 94 -10.19 12.87 4.01
N MET A 95 -8.95 12.53 3.62
CA MET A 95 -7.99 13.52 3.09
C MET A 95 -8.55 14.25 1.87
N ARG A 96 -9.16 13.52 0.93
CA ARG A 96 -9.83 14.11 -0.24
C ARG A 96 -11.02 14.98 0.17
N ARG A 97 -11.83 14.51 1.11
CA ARG A 97 -13.02 15.22 1.59
C ARG A 97 -12.65 16.58 2.22
N HIS A 98 -11.55 16.65 2.98
CA HIS A 98 -11.13 17.91 3.62
C HIS A 98 -10.62 18.96 2.64
N ILE A 99 -10.07 18.56 1.49
CA ILE A 99 -9.75 19.51 0.40
C ILE A 99 -11.04 20.19 -0.09
N TRP A 100 -12.10 19.39 -0.31
CA TRP A 100 -13.38 19.89 -0.80
C TRP A 100 -14.11 20.76 0.23
N LEU A 101 -14.25 20.27 1.47
CA LEU A 101 -14.92 21.01 2.53
C LEU A 101 -14.27 22.36 2.81
N TYR A 102 -12.93 22.42 2.82
CA TYR A 102 -12.23 23.67 3.02
C TYR A 102 -12.56 24.69 1.92
N ALA A 103 -12.65 24.24 0.66
CA ALA A 103 -12.99 25.10 -0.46
C ALA A 103 -14.42 25.68 -0.36
N GLU A 104 -15.39 24.86 0.07
CA GLU A 104 -16.79 25.26 0.27
C GLU A 104 -16.92 26.33 1.36
N PHE A 105 -16.24 26.16 2.49
CA PHE A 105 -16.32 27.11 3.61
C PHE A 105 -15.70 28.48 3.30
N GLN A 106 -14.75 28.57 2.37
CA GLN A 106 -14.06 29.81 2.04
C GLN A 106 -14.76 30.64 0.95
N VAL A 107 -15.90 30.18 0.39
CA VAL A 107 -16.61 30.84 -0.73
C VAL A 107 -15.64 31.19 -1.88
N THR A 108 -14.74 30.27 -2.19
CA THR A 108 -13.52 30.57 -2.98
C THR A 108 -13.80 30.84 -4.47
N PHE A 109 -14.97 30.45 -5.00
CA PHE A 109 -15.23 30.45 -6.45
C PHE A 109 -16.44 31.32 -6.83
N ILE A 110 -16.19 32.62 -6.99
CA ILE A 110 -17.24 33.62 -7.21
C ILE A 110 -17.69 33.60 -8.67
N THR A 111 -16.73 33.56 -9.61
CA THR A 111 -16.99 33.65 -11.05
C THR A 111 -17.25 32.29 -11.70
N ALA A 112 -17.93 32.28 -12.85
CA ALA A 112 -18.19 31.05 -13.60
C ALA A 112 -16.90 30.35 -14.07
N ILE A 113 -15.86 31.12 -14.41
CA ILE A 113 -14.54 30.58 -14.81
C ILE A 113 -13.89 29.86 -13.63
N GLU A 114 -13.89 30.47 -12.45
CA GLU A 114 -13.31 29.85 -11.24
C GLU A 114 -14.05 28.57 -10.85
N ARG A 115 -15.37 28.53 -11.04
CA ARG A 115 -16.17 27.31 -10.80
C ARG A 115 -15.78 26.19 -11.77
N ASN A 116 -15.62 26.50 -13.06
CA ASN A 116 -15.16 25.50 -14.02
C ASN A 116 -13.75 24.99 -13.68
N GLN A 117 -12.83 25.88 -13.34
CA GLN A 117 -11.48 25.51 -12.87
C GLN A 117 -11.51 24.67 -11.59
N ALA A 118 -12.44 24.95 -10.68
CA ALA A 118 -12.66 24.15 -9.48
C ALA A 118 -13.15 22.74 -9.83
N VAL A 119 -14.12 22.60 -10.74
CA VAL A 119 -14.59 21.29 -11.23
C VAL A 119 -13.47 20.51 -11.92
N GLU A 120 -12.69 21.15 -12.80
CA GLU A 120 -11.54 20.51 -13.45
C GLU A 120 -10.51 20.02 -12.42
N SER A 121 -10.20 20.86 -11.43
CA SER A 121 -9.29 20.49 -10.35
C SER A 121 -9.83 19.37 -9.45
N LEU A 122 -11.15 19.31 -9.26
CA LEU A 122 -11.83 18.25 -8.50
C LEU A 122 -11.74 16.90 -9.23
N LEU A 123 -12.00 16.89 -10.54
CA LEU A 123 -11.91 15.68 -11.37
C LEU A 123 -10.47 15.16 -11.40
N ARG A 124 -9.49 16.05 -11.60
CA ARG A 124 -8.08 15.67 -11.61
C ARG A 124 -7.61 15.14 -10.27
N THR A 125 -8.02 15.78 -9.18
CA THR A 125 -7.71 15.32 -7.81
C THR A 125 -8.34 13.97 -7.55
N THR A 126 -9.62 13.78 -7.90
CA THR A 126 -10.33 12.50 -7.73
C THR A 126 -9.61 11.36 -8.45
N LEU A 127 -9.22 11.55 -9.71
CA LEU A 127 -8.48 10.55 -10.47
C LEU A 127 -7.16 10.16 -9.79
N ILE A 128 -6.42 11.14 -9.27
CA ILE A 128 -5.17 10.87 -8.56
C ILE A 128 -5.44 10.09 -7.27
N PHE A 129 -6.46 10.46 -6.50
CA PHE A 129 -6.86 9.70 -5.30
C PHE A 129 -7.26 8.26 -5.63
N ASP A 130 -7.92 8.02 -6.76
CA ASP A 130 -8.28 6.67 -7.20
C ASP A 130 -7.03 5.82 -7.49
N TYR A 131 -6.02 6.40 -8.15
CA TYR A 131 -4.71 5.75 -8.36
C TYR A 131 -3.98 5.49 -7.05
N ILE A 132 -4.02 6.44 -6.11
CA ILE A 132 -3.42 6.29 -4.78
C ILE A 132 -4.06 5.12 -4.05
N MET A 133 -5.39 5.05 -4.02
CA MET A 133 -6.12 3.95 -3.38
C MET A 133 -5.78 2.61 -4.02
N TYR A 134 -5.69 2.56 -5.36
CA TYR A 134 -5.23 1.37 -6.06
C TYR A 134 -3.86 0.90 -5.55
N PHE A 135 -2.82 1.75 -5.61
CA PHE A 135 -1.47 1.35 -5.18
C PHE A 135 -1.38 1.01 -3.70
N VAL A 136 -2.13 1.71 -2.84
CA VAL A 136 -2.18 1.42 -1.41
C VAL A 136 -2.78 0.04 -1.17
N THR A 137 -3.93 -0.27 -1.78
CA THR A 137 -4.59 -1.58 -1.63
C THR A 137 -3.74 -2.72 -2.20
N GLU A 138 -3.16 -2.55 -3.39
CA GLU A 138 -2.25 -3.52 -4.03
C GLU A 138 -1.02 -3.82 -3.17
N THR A 139 -0.43 -2.78 -2.57
CA THR A 139 0.74 -2.92 -1.70
C THR A 139 0.40 -3.69 -0.43
N TYR A 140 -0.71 -3.33 0.23
CA TYR A 140 -1.19 -4.05 1.42
C TYR A 140 -1.49 -5.52 1.12
N GLU A 141 -2.18 -5.80 0.00
CA GLU A 141 -2.48 -7.17 -0.41
C GLU A 141 -1.20 -7.98 -0.60
N THR A 142 -0.18 -7.39 -1.24
CA THR A 142 1.13 -8.02 -1.44
C THR A 142 1.82 -8.31 -0.11
N LEU A 143 1.81 -7.37 0.83
CA LEU A 143 2.44 -7.52 2.15
C LEU A 143 1.72 -8.58 3.00
N LEU A 144 0.39 -8.59 3.00
CA LEU A 144 -0.42 -9.59 3.70
C LEU A 144 -0.17 -11.00 3.16
N LYS A 145 -0.10 -11.18 1.82
CA LYS A 145 0.25 -12.47 1.20
C LYS A 145 1.66 -12.92 1.57
N ARG A 146 2.62 -12.01 1.63
CA ARG A 146 4.01 -12.31 2.07
C ARG A 146 4.06 -12.72 3.53
N GLN A 147 3.27 -12.09 4.41
CA GLN A 147 3.19 -12.44 5.82
C GLN A 147 2.53 -13.82 6.05
N ALA A 148 1.50 -14.15 5.25
CA ALA A 148 0.79 -15.42 5.33
C ALA A 148 1.55 -16.61 4.69
N ALA A 149 2.56 -16.35 3.84
CA ALA A 149 3.35 -17.40 3.23
C ALA A 149 4.17 -18.15 4.29
N PRO A 150 4.09 -19.49 4.36
CA PRO A 150 4.87 -20.26 5.33
C PRO A 150 6.37 -20.02 5.08
N LYS A 151 7.14 -19.78 6.15
CA LYS A 151 8.60 -19.70 6.07
C LYS A 151 9.08 -20.99 5.38
N ARG A 152 9.63 -20.89 4.17
CA ARG A 152 10.29 -22.03 3.50
C ARG A 152 11.42 -22.51 4.40
N THR A 153 11.18 -23.56 5.17
CA THR A 153 12.25 -24.32 5.81
C THR A 153 13.13 -24.82 4.68
N THR A 154 14.37 -24.34 4.60
CA THR A 154 15.39 -24.90 3.72
C THR A 154 15.67 -26.32 4.19
N ARG A 155 14.90 -27.29 3.69
CA ARG A 155 15.21 -28.71 3.88
C ARG A 155 16.45 -28.98 3.02
N LYS A 156 17.58 -29.28 3.67
CA LYS A 156 18.84 -29.61 2.97
C LYS A 156 18.59 -30.80 2.04
N LYS A 157 19.19 -30.75 0.85
CA LYS A 157 19.13 -31.74 -0.22
C LYS A 157 19.90 -33.03 0.15
N GLY A 158 19.52 -33.64 1.27
CA GLY A 158 20.19 -34.82 1.84
C GLY A 158 19.25 -35.77 2.60
N ASP A 159 18.06 -35.32 3.02
CA ASP A 159 17.16 -36.13 3.86
C ASP A 159 16.06 -36.88 3.06
N TYR A 160 16.21 -37.01 1.74
CA TYR A 160 15.25 -37.77 0.93
C TYR A 160 15.72 -39.21 0.75
N VAL A 161 15.53 -40.04 1.78
CA VAL A 161 15.62 -41.49 1.65
C VAL A 161 14.24 -41.97 1.21
N ILE A 162 14.08 -42.29 -0.07
CA ILE A 162 12.88 -42.98 -0.55
C ILE A 162 12.96 -44.41 0.02
N PRO A 163 12.04 -44.83 0.90
CA PRO A 163 12.01 -46.21 1.37
C PRO A 163 11.79 -47.13 0.17
N TRP A 164 12.50 -48.26 0.08
CA TRP A 164 12.38 -49.20 -1.04
C TRP A 164 10.93 -49.67 -1.27
N SER A 165 10.11 -49.67 -0.22
CA SER A 165 8.67 -49.92 -0.28
C SER A 165 7.91 -48.96 -1.20
N SER A 166 8.42 -47.75 -1.44
CA SER A 166 7.82 -46.77 -2.35
C SER A 166 7.99 -47.12 -3.83
N TRP A 167 8.91 -48.03 -4.19
CA TRP A 167 9.08 -48.55 -5.55
C TRP A 167 8.31 -49.85 -5.78
N ALA A 168 7.87 -50.52 -4.71
CA ALA A 168 7.15 -51.79 -4.77
C ALA A 168 5.80 -51.69 -5.50
N SER A 169 5.18 -50.50 -5.54
CA SER A 169 3.90 -50.30 -6.22
C SER A 169 4.01 -50.13 -7.74
N LEU A 170 5.21 -49.93 -8.29
CA LEU A 170 5.43 -49.72 -9.73
C LEU A 170 5.77 -51.01 -10.49
N TRP A 171 6.12 -52.09 -9.78
CA TRP A 171 6.45 -53.38 -10.39
C TRP A 171 5.68 -54.48 -9.66
N GLY A 172 4.61 -54.98 -10.31
CA GLY A 172 3.77 -56.03 -9.76
C GLY A 172 4.55 -57.29 -9.38
N GLU A 173 4.59 -57.56 -8.07
CA GLU A 173 4.90 -58.80 -7.36
C GLU A 173 6.02 -59.75 -7.88
N GLY A 174 7.06 -59.93 -7.05
CA GLY A 174 7.59 -61.25 -6.68
C GLY A 174 8.94 -61.70 -7.28
N ARG A 175 10.03 -61.58 -6.50
CA ARG A 175 10.80 -62.72 -5.93
C ARG A 175 12.13 -62.32 -5.29
N ASP A 176 12.31 -62.80 -4.06
CA ASP A 176 13.50 -63.46 -3.49
C ASP A 176 14.93 -62.98 -3.79
N LYS A 177 15.68 -62.86 -2.67
CA LYS A 177 17.13 -63.04 -2.52
C LYS A 177 18.04 -61.95 -3.11
N LYS A 178 18.53 -61.04 -2.26
CA LYS A 178 19.75 -61.23 -1.42
C LYS A 178 20.22 -59.88 -0.87
N GLU A 179 20.54 -59.87 0.42
CA GLU A 179 21.55 -58.99 1.00
C GLU A 179 22.81 -59.04 0.11
N GLU A 180 23.31 -57.87 -0.29
CA GLU A 180 24.74 -57.53 -0.36
C GLU A 180 24.92 -56.20 -1.11
N ALA A 181 25.91 -55.42 -0.64
CA ALA A 181 26.42 -54.17 -1.20
C ALA A 181 25.78 -52.85 -0.71
N PHE A 182 25.76 -52.64 0.62
CA PHE A 182 26.14 -51.34 1.14
C PHE A 182 27.68 -51.21 1.06
N HIS A 183 28.20 -50.83 -0.12
CA HIS A 183 29.51 -50.19 -0.17
C HIS A 183 29.33 -48.69 0.03
N ASN A 184 29.66 -48.29 1.26
CA ASN A 184 29.78 -46.95 1.78
C ASN A 184 30.76 -46.13 0.91
N LEU A 185 30.26 -45.23 0.05
CA LEU A 185 31.08 -44.19 -0.59
C LEU A 185 31.08 -42.95 0.29
N ASN A 186 31.68 -43.09 1.47
CA ASN A 186 32.24 -41.99 2.25
C ASN A 186 33.24 -42.58 3.23
N ASP A 187 34.45 -42.83 2.74
CA ASP A 187 35.65 -42.79 3.58
C ASP A 187 36.61 -41.75 2.97
N PRO A 188 36.90 -40.65 3.68
CA PRO A 188 37.91 -39.70 3.27
C PRO A 188 39.30 -40.11 3.81
N ALA A 189 40.32 -39.86 2.99
CA ALA A 189 41.77 -39.88 3.29
C ALA A 189 42.53 -41.22 3.13
N ARG A 190 43.18 -41.40 1.97
CA ARG A 190 44.63 -41.19 1.80
C ARG A 190 45.03 -41.26 0.33
#